data_AF-A0A9R0VA00-F1
#
_entry.id   AF-A0A9R0VA00-F1
#
_cell.length_a   1.000
_cell.length_b   1.000
_cell.length_c   1.000
_cell.angle_alpha   90.00
_cell.angle_beta   90.00
_cell.angle_gamma   90.00
#
_symmetry.space_group_name_H-M   'P 1'
#
loop_
_entity.id
_entity.type
_entity.pdbx_description
1 polymer ?
#
loop_
_entity_poly.entity_id
_entity_poly.type
_entity_poly.pdbx_seq_one_letter_code
_entity_poly.pdbx_strand_id
1 'polypeptide(L)'
;MLPLDTVGPGGQVSRARALAVSLMALRSAGVEGVMVDVWWGVVERDGPGRYDWEGYAELVRMVERAGLRLQMVMSFHQCGGNVGDSCNIPLPPWVLEEVNADTDIVYTDRSGRRNPEYISLGCDTLPVLKGRTPVQVYSDYMRSFRDRFSGYLGTVIAEAAGLSAFTYLRMNRNLFDGDNWRRFVAFVKTMADGGARTALPRCDTGHSDLYVGFVDAAKEQRAPESEAAAAL
;
A
#
# COMPACT_ATOMS: atom_id res chain seq x y z
N MET A 1 -10.64 -2.81 13.02
CA MET A 1 -10.34 -2.96 11.58
C MET A 1 -11.54 -3.61 10.91
N LEU A 2 -11.91 -3.15 9.72
CA LEU A 2 -12.96 -3.78 8.92
C LEU A 2 -12.44 -5.05 8.24
N PRO A 3 -13.30 -5.97 7.79
CA PRO A 3 -12.88 -7.13 7.00
C PRO A 3 -12.08 -6.74 5.75
N LEU A 4 -11.10 -7.56 5.36
CA LEU A 4 -10.22 -7.29 4.22
C LEU A 4 -10.99 -7.14 2.88
N ASP A 5 -12.11 -7.84 2.75
CA ASP A 5 -13.01 -7.82 1.59
C ASP A 5 -14.09 -6.73 1.66
N THR A 6 -13.99 -5.75 2.57
CA THR A 6 -15.01 -4.69 2.76
C THR A 6 -15.34 -3.98 1.46
N VAL A 7 -14.33 -3.63 0.67
CA VAL A 7 -14.50 -3.30 -0.75
C VAL A 7 -13.91 -4.46 -1.54
N GLY A 8 -14.77 -5.20 -2.24
CA GLY A 8 -14.38 -6.41 -2.96
C GLY A 8 -13.57 -6.11 -4.22
N PRO A 9 -13.03 -7.14 -4.90
CA PRO A 9 -12.25 -6.99 -6.14
C PRO A 9 -12.96 -6.20 -7.24
N GLY A 10 -14.29 -6.30 -7.31
CA GLY A 10 -15.12 -5.55 -8.26
C GLY A 10 -15.29 -4.06 -7.93
N GLY A 11 -14.83 -3.60 -6.76
CA GLY A 11 -14.91 -2.19 -6.34
C GLY A 11 -16.23 -1.79 -5.70
N GLN A 12 -17.05 -2.76 -5.28
CA GLN A 12 -18.28 -2.52 -4.54
C GLN A 12 -18.11 -2.88 -3.06
N VAL A 13 -18.91 -2.26 -2.19
CA VAL A 13 -18.95 -2.59 -0.77
C VAL A 13 -19.58 -3.97 -0.57
N SER A 14 -18.80 -4.91 -0.03
CA SER A 14 -19.26 -6.27 0.26
C SER A 14 -20.26 -6.25 1.41
N ARG A 15 -21.38 -6.98 1.24
CA ARG A 15 -22.40 -7.17 2.28
C ARG A 15 -22.89 -5.84 2.88
N ALA A 16 -23.05 -4.80 2.05
CA ALA A 16 -23.32 -3.42 2.48
C ALA A 16 -24.42 -3.26 3.54
N ARG A 17 -25.53 -4.00 3.43
CA ARG A 17 -26.62 -3.97 4.44
C ARG A 17 -26.15 -4.47 5.82
N ALA A 18 -25.44 -5.61 5.84
CA ALA A 18 -24.90 -6.16 7.08
C ALA A 18 -23.82 -5.25 7.66
N LEU A 19 -22.95 -4.69 6.80
CA LEU A 19 -21.92 -3.74 7.22
C LEU A 19 -22.55 -2.50 7.88
N ALA A 20 -23.63 -1.93 7.31
CA ALA A 20 -24.32 -0.79 7.91
C ALA A 20 -24.82 -1.09 9.33
N VAL A 21 -25.40 -2.27 9.55
CA VAL A 21 -25.85 -2.71 10.89
C VAL A 21 -24.66 -2.85 11.84
N SER A 22 -23.56 -3.46 11.39
CA SER A 22 -22.34 -3.60 12.18
C SER A 22 -21.72 -2.25 12.57
N LEU A 23 -21.68 -1.28 11.66
CA LEU A 23 -21.19 0.08 11.96
C LEU A 23 -22.03 0.77 13.04
N MET A 24 -23.36 0.65 12.97
CA MET A 24 -24.25 1.21 14.01
C MET A 24 -24.07 0.52 15.36
N ALA A 25 -23.83 -0.80 15.37
CA ALA A 25 -23.55 -1.55 16.59
C ALA A 25 -22.21 -1.12 17.22
N LEU A 26 -21.17 -0.94 16.40
CA LEU A 26 -19.87 -0.43 16.86
C LEU A 26 -19.99 0.96 17.49
N ARG A 27 -20.75 1.87 16.85
CA ARG A 27 -21.02 3.20 17.42
C ARG A 27 -21.73 3.10 18.76
N SER A 28 -22.77 2.27 18.85
CA SER A 28 -23.52 2.05 20.11
C SER A 28 -22.65 1.47 21.22
N ALA A 29 -21.60 0.71 20.87
CA ALA A 29 -20.62 0.17 21.81
C ALA A 29 -19.53 1.19 22.23
N GLY A 30 -19.60 2.44 21.75
CA GLY A 30 -18.64 3.50 22.09
C GLY A 30 -17.35 3.48 21.28
N VAL A 31 -17.29 2.74 20.17
CA VAL A 31 -16.13 2.76 19.26
C VAL A 31 -16.02 4.13 18.59
N GLU A 32 -14.82 4.70 18.56
CA GLU A 32 -14.56 6.01 17.95
C GLU A 32 -14.56 5.95 16.41
N GLY A 33 -13.96 4.91 15.85
CA GLY A 33 -13.81 4.76 14.41
C GLY A 33 -13.36 3.37 14.00
N VAL A 34 -13.29 3.17 12.69
CA VAL A 34 -12.87 1.93 12.05
C VAL A 34 -11.73 2.21 11.08
N MET A 35 -11.01 1.15 10.70
CA MET A 35 -9.88 1.20 9.77
C MET A 35 -10.16 0.27 8.59
N VAL A 36 -9.81 0.68 7.37
CA VAL A 36 -9.96 -0.11 6.14
C VAL A 36 -8.72 -0.02 5.26
N ASP A 37 -8.38 -1.11 4.61
CA ASP A 37 -7.39 -1.14 3.53
C ASP A 37 -7.98 -0.59 2.22
N VAL A 38 -7.25 0.34 1.63
CA VAL A 38 -7.53 0.95 0.34
C VAL A 38 -6.65 0.28 -0.72
N TRP A 39 -7.19 -0.74 -1.35
CA TRP A 39 -6.43 -1.62 -2.23
C TRP A 39 -6.10 -0.96 -3.56
N TRP A 40 -4.81 -0.87 -3.87
CA TRP A 40 -4.33 -0.34 -5.14
C TRP A 40 -4.91 -1.12 -6.34
N GLY A 41 -4.91 -2.46 -6.25
CA GLY A 41 -5.44 -3.35 -7.28
C GLY A 41 -6.96 -3.28 -7.48
N VAL A 42 -7.71 -2.67 -6.55
CA VAL A 42 -9.14 -2.39 -6.74
C VAL A 42 -9.33 -1.04 -7.41
N VAL A 43 -8.65 -0.01 -6.92
CA VAL A 43 -8.90 1.38 -7.33
C VAL A 43 -8.31 1.69 -8.71
N GLU A 44 -7.10 1.22 -9.02
CA GLU A 44 -6.45 1.51 -10.31
C GLU A 44 -6.48 0.28 -11.25
N ARG A 45 -7.55 -0.52 -11.18
CA ARG A 45 -7.68 -1.79 -11.92
C ARG A 45 -7.79 -1.62 -13.43
N ASP A 46 -8.41 -0.53 -13.90
CA ASP A 46 -8.80 -0.34 -15.30
C ASP A 46 -7.68 0.29 -16.16
N GLY A 47 -6.52 0.53 -15.55
CA GLY A 47 -5.31 0.99 -16.22
C GLY A 47 -4.62 2.16 -15.52
N PRO A 48 -3.40 2.51 -15.98
CA PRO A 48 -2.61 3.61 -15.43
C PRO A 48 -3.41 4.92 -15.35
N GLY A 49 -3.50 5.51 -14.16
CA GLY A 49 -4.18 6.79 -13.92
C GLY A 49 -5.71 6.73 -13.95
N ARG A 50 -6.31 5.54 -14.09
CA ARG A 50 -7.77 5.34 -14.12
C ARG A 50 -8.23 4.86 -12.76
N TYR A 51 -8.56 5.81 -11.88
CA TYR A 51 -8.94 5.55 -10.50
C TYR A 51 -10.46 5.46 -10.32
N ASP A 52 -10.94 4.31 -9.86
CA ASP A 52 -12.32 4.10 -9.43
C ASP A 52 -12.40 4.07 -7.89
N TRP A 53 -12.96 5.14 -7.34
CA TRP A 53 -13.11 5.35 -5.90
C TRP A 53 -14.51 5.03 -5.37
N GLU A 54 -15.45 4.56 -6.22
CA GLU A 54 -16.87 4.60 -5.86
C GLU A 54 -17.24 3.67 -4.69
N GLY A 55 -16.69 2.47 -4.61
CA GLY A 55 -16.89 1.59 -3.46
C GLY A 55 -16.36 2.20 -2.15
N TYR A 56 -15.20 2.83 -2.19
CA TYR A 56 -14.64 3.53 -1.03
C TYR A 56 -15.44 4.78 -0.67
N ALA A 57 -15.97 5.51 -1.66
CA ALA A 57 -16.85 6.65 -1.42
C ALA A 57 -18.19 6.26 -0.82
N GLU A 58 -18.75 5.12 -1.22
CA GLU A 58 -19.92 4.54 -0.54
C GLU A 58 -19.59 4.20 0.92
N LEU A 59 -18.46 3.54 1.16
CA LEU A 59 -18.01 3.19 2.51
C LEU A 59 -17.83 4.43 3.41
N VAL A 60 -17.16 5.47 2.92
CA VAL A 60 -16.99 6.74 3.65
C VAL A 60 -18.35 7.31 4.05
N ARG A 61 -19.32 7.37 3.12
CA ARG A 61 -20.69 7.82 3.39
C ARG A 61 -21.40 6.92 4.42
N MET A 62 -21.17 5.61 4.40
CA MET A 62 -21.74 4.69 5.39
C MET A 62 -21.18 4.94 6.79
N VAL A 63 -19.87 5.13 6.90
CA VAL A 63 -19.16 5.40 8.16
C VAL A 63 -19.56 6.75 8.74
N GLU A 64 -19.65 7.78 7.90
CA GLU A 64 -20.16 9.11 8.27
C GLU A 64 -21.58 9.04 8.84
N ARG A 65 -22.51 8.36 8.14
CA ARG A 65 -23.89 8.18 8.62
C ARG A 65 -23.98 7.43 9.95
N ALA A 66 -23.05 6.52 10.21
CA ALA A 66 -22.95 5.81 11.48
C ALA A 66 -22.33 6.69 12.60
N GLY A 67 -21.85 7.89 12.28
CA GLY A 67 -21.20 8.80 13.24
C GLY A 67 -19.83 8.31 13.69
N LEU A 68 -19.15 7.50 12.89
CA LEU A 68 -17.82 6.94 13.18
C LEU A 68 -16.73 7.69 12.39
N ARG A 69 -15.49 7.65 12.89
CA ARG A 69 -14.30 8.03 12.12
C ARG A 69 -13.80 6.88 11.24
N LEU A 70 -13.11 7.21 10.16
CA LEU A 70 -12.53 6.26 9.23
C LEU A 70 -11.03 6.52 9.06
N GLN A 71 -10.23 5.49 9.30
CA GLN A 71 -8.83 5.44 8.93
C GLN A 71 -8.67 4.62 7.65
N MET A 72 -7.99 5.18 6.64
CA MET A 72 -7.85 4.60 5.31
C MET A 72 -6.38 4.33 5.01
N VAL A 73 -6.02 3.05 4.87
CA VAL A 73 -4.63 2.61 4.66
C VAL A 73 -4.34 2.45 3.17
N MET A 74 -3.40 3.22 2.62
CA MET A 74 -3.01 3.14 1.20
C MET A 74 -2.26 1.84 0.92
N SER A 75 -2.98 0.83 0.45
CA SER A 75 -2.51 -0.56 0.38
C SER A 75 -1.96 -0.88 -1.01
N PHE A 76 -0.71 -0.51 -1.23
CA PHE A 76 0.05 -0.78 -2.47
C PHE A 76 0.62 -2.21 -2.56
N HIS A 77 0.02 -3.14 -1.83
CA HIS A 77 0.41 -4.55 -1.76
C HIS A 77 -0.78 -5.45 -2.11
N GLN A 78 -0.51 -6.69 -2.48
CA GLN A 78 -1.52 -7.73 -2.61
C GLN A 78 -2.14 -8.08 -1.24
N CYS A 79 -3.46 -8.20 -1.19
CA CYS A 79 -4.18 -8.87 -0.11
C CYS A 79 -4.26 -10.37 -0.42
N GLY A 80 -3.91 -11.20 0.55
CA GLY A 80 -4.10 -12.64 0.45
C GLY A 80 -2.90 -13.39 -0.14
N GLY A 81 -2.90 -14.71 0.05
CA GLY A 81 -1.84 -15.61 -0.43
C GLY A 81 -1.37 -16.62 0.63
N ASN A 82 -1.78 -16.42 1.88
CA ASN A 82 -1.46 -17.28 3.02
C ASN A 82 -2.64 -18.17 3.41
N VAL A 83 -2.32 -19.25 4.15
CA VAL A 83 -3.32 -20.16 4.70
C VAL A 83 -4.22 -19.40 5.68
N GLY A 84 -5.51 -19.28 5.35
CA GLY A 84 -6.52 -18.62 6.18
C GLY A 84 -7.02 -17.26 5.65
N ASP A 85 -6.43 -16.75 4.57
CA ASP A 85 -6.89 -15.50 3.96
C ASP A 85 -8.25 -15.68 3.29
N SER A 86 -9.24 -14.87 3.68
CA SER A 86 -10.60 -14.90 3.13
C SER A 86 -10.78 -14.04 1.88
N CYS A 87 -9.73 -13.38 1.41
CA CYS A 87 -9.76 -12.43 0.31
C CYS A 87 -8.46 -12.52 -0.51
N ASN A 88 -8.56 -12.43 -1.83
CA ASN A 88 -7.42 -12.37 -2.75
C ASN A 88 -7.60 -11.13 -3.65
N ILE A 89 -6.82 -10.09 -3.37
CA ILE A 89 -6.80 -8.84 -4.14
C ILE A 89 -5.36 -8.61 -4.59
N PRO A 90 -5.02 -8.90 -5.85
CA PRO A 90 -3.66 -8.73 -6.34
C PRO A 90 -3.31 -7.24 -6.54
N LEU A 91 -2.06 -6.97 -6.93
CA LEU A 91 -1.69 -5.69 -7.54
C LEU A 91 -2.54 -5.43 -8.81
N PRO A 92 -2.64 -4.18 -9.31
CA PRO A 92 -3.41 -3.89 -10.51
C PRO A 92 -2.99 -4.78 -11.70
N PRO A 93 -3.93 -5.24 -12.55
CA PRO A 93 -3.61 -6.13 -13.67
C PRO A 93 -2.51 -5.59 -14.59
N TRP A 94 -2.54 -4.28 -14.90
CA TRP A 94 -1.53 -3.63 -15.73
C TRP A 94 -0.13 -3.58 -15.11
N VAL A 95 -0.02 -3.69 -13.78
CA VAL A 95 1.26 -3.79 -13.06
C VAL A 95 1.77 -5.23 -13.11
N LEU A 96 0.87 -6.21 -12.96
CA LEU A 96 1.24 -7.62 -13.09
C LEU A 96 1.76 -7.95 -14.49
N GLU A 97 1.25 -7.28 -15.52
CA GLU A 97 1.82 -7.36 -16.88
C GLU A 97 3.29 -6.95 -16.91
N GLU A 98 3.65 -5.84 -16.28
CA GLU A 98 5.06 -5.37 -16.21
C GLU A 98 5.91 -6.35 -15.39
N VAL A 99 5.41 -6.82 -14.25
CA VAL A 99 6.11 -7.81 -13.40
C VAL A 99 6.33 -9.14 -14.14
N ASN A 100 5.39 -9.58 -14.97
CA ASN A 100 5.53 -10.77 -15.78
C ASN A 100 6.53 -10.58 -16.94
N ALA A 101 6.62 -9.37 -17.49
CA ALA A 101 7.59 -9.03 -18.52
C ALA A 101 9.00 -8.86 -17.96
N ASP A 102 9.13 -8.39 -16.72
CA ASP A 102 10.40 -8.15 -16.02
C ASP A 102 10.30 -8.56 -14.55
N THR A 103 10.79 -9.76 -14.27
CA THR A 103 10.70 -10.37 -12.93
C THR A 103 11.56 -9.69 -11.87
N ASP A 104 12.44 -8.75 -12.26
CA ASP A 104 13.28 -7.98 -11.33
C ASP A 104 12.55 -6.78 -10.71
N ILE A 105 11.31 -6.52 -11.13
CA ILE A 105 10.46 -5.46 -10.57
C ILE A 105 10.02 -5.76 -9.13
N VAL A 106 10.07 -7.03 -8.71
CA VAL A 106 9.60 -7.49 -7.39
C VAL A 106 10.72 -7.99 -6.50
N TYR A 107 10.45 -8.11 -5.20
CA TYR A 107 11.45 -8.61 -4.27
C TYR A 107 11.87 -10.04 -4.60
N THR A 108 13.16 -10.28 -4.42
CA THR A 108 13.81 -11.53 -4.81
C THR A 108 14.78 -11.95 -3.75
N ASP A 109 14.68 -13.19 -3.29
CA ASP A 109 15.63 -13.72 -2.31
C ASP A 109 16.90 -14.29 -2.97
N ARG A 110 17.86 -14.68 -2.13
CA ARG A 110 19.16 -15.25 -2.57
C ARG A 110 19.03 -16.54 -3.38
N SER A 111 17.91 -17.23 -3.29
CA SER A 111 17.62 -18.47 -4.03
C SER A 111 16.88 -18.20 -5.34
N GLY A 112 16.66 -16.92 -5.68
CA GLY A 112 15.93 -16.49 -6.88
C GLY A 112 14.41 -16.57 -6.76
N ARG A 113 13.87 -16.81 -5.55
CA ARG A 113 12.41 -16.83 -5.34
C ARG A 113 11.88 -15.40 -5.35
N ARG A 114 10.81 -15.18 -6.12
CA ARG A 114 10.18 -13.87 -6.32
C ARG A 114 8.93 -13.73 -5.45
N ASN A 115 8.72 -12.56 -4.85
CA ASN A 115 7.49 -12.22 -4.13
C ASN A 115 6.69 -11.17 -4.93
N PRO A 116 5.59 -11.55 -5.62
CA PRO A 116 4.80 -10.64 -6.45
C PRO A 116 3.86 -9.71 -5.66
N GLU A 117 3.82 -9.80 -4.33
CA GLU A 117 2.90 -9.03 -3.49
C GLU A 117 3.20 -7.52 -3.49
N TYR A 118 4.43 -7.11 -3.82
CA TYR A 118 4.86 -5.72 -3.77
C TYR A 118 6.00 -5.41 -4.75
N ILE A 119 6.07 -4.15 -5.21
CA ILE A 119 7.13 -3.65 -6.08
C ILE A 119 8.40 -3.41 -5.27
N SER A 120 9.53 -3.95 -5.71
CA SER A 120 10.82 -3.80 -5.04
C SER A 120 11.18 -2.32 -4.86
N LEU A 121 11.74 -1.98 -3.71
CA LEU A 121 12.26 -0.63 -3.46
C LEU A 121 13.38 -0.24 -4.44
N GLY A 122 14.07 -1.23 -5.02
CA GLY A 122 15.13 -0.99 -6.01
C GLY A 122 14.60 -0.34 -7.28
N CYS A 123 13.28 -0.37 -7.48
CA CYS A 123 12.61 0.21 -8.63
C CYS A 123 12.07 1.62 -8.38
N ASP A 124 12.14 2.18 -7.16
CA ASP A 124 11.49 3.45 -6.76
C ASP A 124 11.66 4.60 -7.75
N THR A 125 12.86 4.72 -8.32
CA THR A 125 13.28 5.79 -9.23
C THR A 125 13.36 5.35 -10.69
N LEU A 126 13.04 4.09 -11.00
CA LEU A 126 13.14 3.53 -12.35
C LEU A 126 11.76 3.53 -13.02
N PRO A 127 11.66 3.89 -14.32
CA PRO A 127 10.38 4.02 -15.02
C PRO A 127 9.78 2.68 -15.47
N VAL A 128 9.71 1.70 -14.56
CA VAL A 128 9.34 0.30 -14.83
C VAL A 128 7.84 0.04 -14.89
N LEU A 129 7.00 1.07 -14.72
CA LEU A 129 5.53 0.94 -14.69
C LEU A 129 4.89 1.74 -15.83
N LYS A 130 4.91 1.19 -17.05
CA LYS A 130 4.43 1.87 -18.27
C LYS A 130 5.07 3.26 -18.46
N GLY A 131 6.37 3.37 -18.19
CA GLY A 131 7.14 4.62 -18.29
C GLY A 131 7.09 5.54 -17.06
N ARG A 132 6.33 5.18 -16.02
CA ARG A 132 6.33 5.89 -14.73
C ARG A 132 7.18 5.15 -13.70
N THR A 133 7.71 5.88 -12.73
CA THR A 133 8.35 5.26 -11.56
C THR A 133 7.30 4.83 -10.53
N PRO A 134 7.54 3.79 -9.72
CA PRO A 134 6.68 3.43 -8.60
C PRO A 134 6.38 4.60 -7.66
N VAL A 135 7.36 5.46 -7.35
CA VAL A 135 7.12 6.66 -6.51
C VAL A 135 6.14 7.64 -7.17
N GLN A 136 6.23 7.84 -8.49
CA GLN A 136 5.26 8.65 -9.24
C GLN A 136 3.86 8.04 -9.18
N VAL A 137 3.74 6.74 -9.44
CA VAL A 137 2.45 6.01 -9.41
C VAL A 137 1.77 6.17 -8.05
N TYR A 138 2.50 5.93 -6.96
CA TYR A 138 1.95 6.06 -5.60
C TYR A 138 1.60 7.51 -5.26
N SER A 139 2.41 8.47 -5.71
CA SER A 139 2.14 9.90 -5.52
C SER A 139 0.85 10.31 -6.24
N ASP A 140 0.65 9.86 -7.48
CA ASP A 140 -0.54 10.18 -8.26
C ASP A 140 -1.79 9.52 -7.69
N TYR A 141 -1.67 8.28 -7.20
CA TYR A 141 -2.73 7.59 -6.47
C TYR A 141 -3.15 8.37 -5.21
N MET A 142 -2.19 8.79 -4.38
CA MET A 142 -2.45 9.56 -3.17
C MET A 142 -3.00 10.97 -3.46
N ARG A 143 -2.57 11.60 -4.57
CA ARG A 143 -3.16 12.86 -5.05
C ARG A 143 -4.62 12.66 -5.44
N SER A 144 -4.92 11.62 -6.24
CA SER A 144 -6.28 11.29 -6.63
C SER A 144 -7.19 11.00 -5.43
N PHE A 145 -6.68 10.25 -4.44
CA PHE A 145 -7.36 10.02 -3.18
C PHE A 145 -7.70 11.34 -2.47
N ARG A 146 -6.70 12.19 -2.25
CA ARG A 146 -6.89 13.50 -1.58
C ARG A 146 -7.95 14.32 -2.32
N ASP A 147 -7.88 14.40 -3.64
CA ASP A 147 -8.79 15.23 -4.43
C ASP A 147 -10.23 14.69 -4.35
N ARG A 148 -10.41 13.35 -4.47
CA ARG A 148 -11.71 12.67 -4.36
C ARG A 148 -12.37 12.82 -3.00
N PHE A 149 -11.58 12.81 -1.93
CA PHE A 149 -12.04 12.76 -0.55
C PHE A 149 -11.82 14.05 0.24
N SER A 150 -11.39 15.12 -0.42
CA SER A 150 -11.06 16.42 0.19
C SER A 150 -12.11 16.92 1.19
N GLY A 151 -13.41 16.77 0.90
CA GLY A 151 -14.50 17.16 1.80
C GLY A 151 -14.68 16.31 3.06
N TYR A 152 -14.04 15.14 3.13
CA TYR A 152 -14.10 14.20 4.26
C TYR A 152 -12.82 14.18 5.09
N LEU A 153 -11.72 14.76 4.58
CA LEU A 153 -10.42 14.77 5.28
C LEU A 153 -10.49 15.67 6.53
N GLY A 154 -10.01 15.15 7.66
CA GLY A 154 -10.05 15.83 8.96
C GLY A 154 -11.41 15.79 9.66
N THR A 155 -12.46 15.28 8.99
CA THR A 155 -13.80 15.10 9.55
C THR A 155 -14.09 13.61 9.74
N VAL A 156 -14.55 12.95 8.68
CA VAL A 156 -14.84 11.51 8.67
C VAL A 156 -13.54 10.73 8.51
N ILE A 157 -12.73 11.09 7.52
CA ILE A 157 -11.43 10.49 7.29
C ILE A 157 -10.41 11.23 8.16
N ALA A 158 -10.04 10.60 9.26
CA ALA A 158 -9.14 11.20 10.24
C ALA A 158 -8.27 10.12 10.87
N GLU A 159 -7.07 10.52 11.30
CA GLU A 159 -6.30 9.71 12.24
C GLU A 159 -7.07 9.70 13.57
N ALA A 160 -7.44 8.51 14.05
CA ALA A 160 -8.05 8.39 15.37
C ALA A 160 -7.02 8.86 16.43
N ALA A 161 -7.48 9.57 17.46
CA ALA A 161 -6.57 10.11 18.47
C ALA A 161 -5.84 8.95 19.18
N GLY A 162 -4.53 8.84 18.97
CA GLY A 162 -3.69 7.75 19.47
C GLY A 162 -3.34 6.64 18.46
N LEU A 163 -3.89 6.71 17.24
CA LEU A 163 -3.53 5.85 16.10
C LEU A 163 -2.94 6.71 14.98
N SER A 164 -1.65 7.04 15.09
CA SER A 164 -0.88 7.61 13.99
C SER A 164 -0.60 6.52 12.96
N ALA A 165 -1.48 6.40 11.96
CA ALA A 165 -1.21 5.53 10.83
C ALA A 165 -1.99 5.98 9.58
N PHE A 166 -1.57 7.10 8.99
CA PHE A 166 -1.47 7.12 7.52
C PHE A 166 -0.36 6.15 7.12
N THR A 167 -0.66 4.84 7.06
CA THR A 167 0.35 3.82 6.78
C THR A 167 0.64 3.76 5.29
N TYR A 168 1.47 4.68 4.83
CA TYR A 168 2.34 4.44 3.69
C TYR A 168 3.73 4.06 4.23
N LEU A 169 3.85 2.84 4.76
CA LEU A 169 5.15 2.28 5.16
C LEU A 169 5.82 1.69 3.92
N ARG A 170 6.28 2.55 3.01
CA ARG A 170 7.28 2.12 2.02
C ARG A 170 8.63 2.13 2.71
N MET A 171 9.26 0.95 2.78
CA MET A 171 10.63 0.85 3.21
C MET A 171 11.50 1.65 2.21
N ASN A 172 12.00 2.80 2.64
CA ASN A 172 12.81 3.68 1.80
C ASN A 172 14.29 3.33 1.97
N ARG A 173 15.14 3.82 1.05
CA ARG A 173 16.60 3.58 1.09
C ARG A 173 17.21 3.91 2.45
N ASN A 174 16.76 5.00 3.08
CA ASN A 174 17.26 5.41 4.39
C ASN A 174 16.97 4.37 5.48
N LEU A 175 15.87 3.60 5.37
CA LEU A 175 15.56 2.52 6.31
C LEU A 175 16.57 1.36 6.23
N PHE A 176 17.19 1.15 5.07
CA PHE A 176 18.19 0.10 4.85
C PHE A 176 19.64 0.56 5.03
N ASP A 177 19.86 1.83 5.35
CA ASP A 177 21.15 2.25 5.90
C ASP A 177 21.39 1.50 7.21
N GLY A 178 22.62 1.00 7.40
CA GLY A 178 22.94 0.04 8.47
C GLY A 178 22.46 0.46 9.86
N ASP A 179 22.53 1.74 10.21
CA ASP A 179 22.10 2.23 11.53
C ASP A 179 20.57 2.40 11.65
N ASN A 180 19.89 2.74 10.55
CA ASN A 180 18.44 2.88 10.54
C ASN A 180 17.74 1.51 10.52
N TRP A 181 18.32 0.54 9.81
CA TRP A 181 17.87 -0.84 9.81
C TRP A 181 17.96 -1.45 11.21
N ARG A 182 19.08 -1.23 11.92
CA ARG A 182 19.26 -1.67 13.31
C ARG A 182 18.23 -1.05 14.24
N ARG A 183 17.92 0.24 14.08
CA ARG A 183 16.88 0.93 14.87
C ARG A 183 15.49 0.37 14.58
N PHE A 184 15.20 0.05 13.33
CA PHE A 184 13.94 -0.56 12.93
C PHE A 184 13.79 -1.98 13.51
N VAL A 185 14.83 -2.82 13.41
CA VAL A 185 14.84 -4.17 14.02
C VAL A 185 14.68 -4.08 15.54
N ALA A 186 15.38 -3.16 16.21
CA ALA A 186 15.22 -2.92 17.64
C ALA A 186 13.79 -2.52 18.00
N PHE A 187 13.20 -1.61 17.23
CA PHE A 187 11.83 -1.12 17.41
C PHE A 187 10.81 -2.26 17.28
N VAL A 188 10.89 -3.07 16.21
CA VAL A 188 9.99 -4.20 15.97
C VAL A 188 10.10 -5.26 17.08
N LYS A 189 11.32 -5.55 17.55
CA LYS A 189 11.52 -6.49 18.67
C LYS A 189 10.96 -5.96 20.00
N THR A 190 11.12 -4.67 20.26
CA THR A 190 10.54 -4.02 21.45
C THR A 190 9.01 -4.10 21.45
N MET A 191 8.38 -4.01 20.27
CA MET A 191 6.94 -4.18 20.10
C MET A 191 6.49 -5.63 20.35
N ALA A 192 7.26 -6.62 19.91
CA ALA A 192 6.98 -8.04 20.14
C ALA A 192 7.16 -8.45 21.60
N ASP A 193 8.12 -7.84 22.31
CA ASP A 193 8.46 -8.14 23.70
C ASP A 193 7.69 -7.26 24.72
N GLY A 194 6.59 -6.62 24.31
CA GLY A 194 5.71 -5.87 25.22
C GLY A 194 6.31 -4.59 25.81
N GLY A 195 7.25 -3.95 25.11
CA GLY A 195 7.84 -2.66 25.50
C GLY A 195 9.08 -2.74 26.40
N ALA A 196 9.56 -3.95 26.73
CA ALA A 196 10.81 -4.12 27.45
C ALA A 196 12.01 -3.83 26.54
N ARG A 197 12.93 -2.96 26.95
CA ARG A 197 14.17 -2.69 26.20
C ARG A 197 15.16 -3.85 26.40
N THR A 198 15.10 -4.85 25.52
CA THR A 198 16.09 -5.93 25.43
C THR A 198 17.29 -5.48 24.59
N ALA A 199 18.50 -5.73 25.09
CA ALA A 199 19.72 -5.48 24.32
C ALA A 199 19.75 -6.41 23.10
N LEU A 200 19.98 -5.85 21.91
CA LEU A 200 20.01 -6.62 20.67
C LEU A 200 21.17 -7.63 20.67
N PRO A 201 20.93 -8.90 20.26
CA PRO A 201 21.98 -9.89 20.02
C PRO A 201 23.05 -9.40 19.06
N ARG A 202 24.29 -9.89 19.21
CA ARG A 202 25.44 -9.49 18.38
C ARG A 202 25.23 -9.74 16.87
N CYS A 203 24.40 -10.72 16.50
CA CYS A 203 24.04 -10.97 15.11
C CYS A 203 23.17 -9.87 14.49
N ASP A 204 22.41 -9.13 15.31
CA ASP A 204 21.59 -7.99 14.87
C ASP A 204 22.35 -6.65 14.93
N THR A 205 23.50 -6.62 15.62
CA THR A 205 24.40 -5.46 15.69
C THR A 205 25.59 -5.56 14.73
N GLY A 206 25.77 -6.69 14.04
CA GLY A 206 26.79 -6.86 13.01
C GLY A 206 26.53 -5.98 11.78
N HIS A 207 27.53 -5.83 10.90
CA HIS A 207 27.26 -5.32 9.56
C HIS A 207 26.29 -6.27 8.87
N SER A 208 25.18 -5.76 8.34
CA SER A 208 24.29 -6.55 7.49
C SER A 208 24.82 -6.49 6.07
N ASP A 209 25.24 -7.64 5.52
CA ASP A 209 25.61 -7.82 4.10
C ASP A 209 24.35 -7.81 3.20
N LEU A 210 23.42 -6.90 3.47
CA LEU A 210 22.15 -6.80 2.77
C LEU A 210 22.42 -6.11 1.43
N TYR A 211 22.78 -6.91 0.43
CA TYR A 211 22.86 -6.49 -0.95
C TYR A 211 21.44 -6.22 -1.46
N VAL A 212 21.08 -4.94 -1.59
CA VAL A 212 19.93 -4.52 -2.41
C VAL A 212 20.43 -4.56 -3.84
N GLY A 213 19.97 -5.54 -4.62
CA GLY A 213 20.29 -5.63 -6.04
C GLY A 213 19.83 -4.36 -6.76
N PHE A 214 20.77 -3.66 -7.39
CA PHE A 214 20.45 -2.56 -8.29
C PHE A 214 20.00 -3.17 -9.62
N VAL A 215 18.82 -2.79 -10.08
CA VAL A 215 18.40 -3.09 -11.45
C VAL A 215 19.34 -2.34 -12.39
N ASP A 216 19.85 -3.02 -13.41
CA ASP A 216 20.87 -2.50 -14.34
C ASP A 216 20.63 -1.04 -14.74
N ALA A 217 21.66 -0.21 -14.57
CA ALA A 217 21.67 1.21 -14.97
C ALA A 217 21.34 1.44 -16.46
N ALA A 218 21.42 0.39 -17.28
CA ALA A 218 20.98 0.42 -18.68
C ALA A 218 19.47 0.69 -18.84
N LYS A 219 18.64 0.48 -17.80
CA LYS A 219 17.19 0.76 -17.84
C LYS A 219 16.83 2.23 -17.57
N GLU A 220 17.76 3.07 -17.12
CA GLU A 220 17.53 4.52 -16.98
C GLU A 220 17.37 5.24 -18.34
N GLN A 221 17.85 4.63 -19.44
CA GLN A 221 17.90 5.26 -20.77
C GLN A 221 16.73 4.91 -21.70
N ARG A 222 15.75 4.10 -21.28
CA ARG A 222 14.56 3.76 -22.09
C ARG A 222 13.36 4.63 -21.72
N ALA A 223 13.46 5.93 -21.96
CA ALA A 223 12.28 6.78 -22.15
C ALA A 223 12.11 7.00 -23.67
N PRO A 224 10.90 6.86 -24.25
CA PRO A 224 10.71 7.09 -25.68
C PRO A 224 10.81 8.59 -26.00
N GLU A 225 11.69 8.94 -26.94
CA GLU A 225 11.65 10.24 -27.62
C GLU A 225 10.26 10.41 -28.26
N SER A 226 9.57 11.50 -27.95
CA SER A 226 8.30 11.86 -28.55
C SER A 226 8.48 12.13 -30.05
N GLU A 227 7.75 11.40 -30.90
CA GLU A 227 7.58 11.74 -32.32
C GLU A 227 6.92 13.12 -32.46
N ALA A 228 7.74 14.13 -32.69
CA ALA A 228 7.33 15.40 -33.29
C ALA A 228 7.70 15.36 -34.78
N ALA A 229 6.82 14.80 -35.64
CA ALA A 229 6.89 15.00 -37.09
C ALA A 229 5.60 14.55 -37.79
N ALA A 230 4.60 15.44 -37.91
CA ALA A 230 3.69 15.50 -39.05
C ALA A 230 2.75 16.71 -38.95
N ALA A 231 3.23 17.89 -39.34
CA ALA A 231 2.39 19.00 -39.80
C ALA A 231 3.23 19.95 -40.65
N LEU A 232 3.40 19.61 -41.93
CA LEU A 232 3.59 20.55 -43.04
C LEU A 232 2.69 20.08 -44.19
#